data_AF-A0A928UTD3-F1
#
_entry.id   AF-A0A928UTD3-F1
#
_cell.length_a   1.000
_cell.length_b   1.000
_cell.length_c   1.000
_cell.angle_alpha   90.00
_cell.angle_beta   90.00
_cell.angle_gamma   90.00
#
_symmetry.space_group_name_H-M   'P 1'
#
loop_
_entity.id
_entity.type
_entity.pdbx_description
1 polymer ?
#
loop_
_entity_poly.entity_id
_entity_poly.type
_entity_poly.pdbx_seq_one_letter_code
_entity_poly.pdbx_strand_id
1 'polypeptide(L)' 'MQLMGGYGYSKQYPMERRMRDAWGWGIAGGAIDIQKINIAAAMVGKRFNQRAK' A
#
# COMPACT_ATOMS: atom_id res chain seq x y z
N MET A 1 4.40 -8.88 11.89
CA MET A 1 5.31 -10.03 11.65
C MET A 1 6.56 -9.96 12.49
N GLN A 2 7.41 -8.94 12.34
CA GLN A 2 8.71 -8.87 13.05
C GLN A 2 8.60 -9.08 14.56
N LEU A 3 7.64 -8.43 15.24
CA LEU A 3 7.43 -8.60 16.68
C LEU A 3 7.00 -10.03 17.08
N MET A 4 6.24 -10.73 16.24
CA MET A 4 5.76 -12.08 16.53
C MET A 4 6.73 -13.18 16.06
N GLY A 5 7.82 -12.83 15.37
CA GLY A 5 8.77 -13.79 14.81
C GLY A 5 8.08 -14.90 14.00
N GLY A 6 8.46 -16.16 14.27
CA GLY A 6 7.89 -17.34 13.63
C GLY A 6 6.37 -17.50 13.85
N TYR A 7 5.83 -17.06 14.98
CA TYR A 7 4.39 -17.10 15.24
C TYR A 7 3.60 -16.17 14.31
N GLY A 8 4.25 -15.12 13.79
CA GLY A 8 3.64 -14.24 12.80
C GLY A 8 3.26 -14.96 11.50
N TYR A 9 4.02 -15.99 11.12
CA TYR A 9 3.79 -16.80 9.91
C TYR A 9 2.89 -18.02 10.14
N SER A 10 2.58 -18.34 11.40
CA SER A 10 1.73 -19.49 11.72
C SER A 10 0.27 -19.18 11.40
N LYS A 11 -0.41 -20.11 10.71
CA LYS A 11 -1.85 -20.04 10.43
C LYS A 11 -2.72 -20.18 11.68
N GLN A 12 -2.14 -20.63 12.80
CA GLN A 12 -2.85 -20.73 14.09
C GLN A 12 -3.11 -19.35 14.71
N TYR A 13 -2.34 -18.33 14.31
CA TYR A 13 -2.51 -16.96 14.78
C TYR A 13 -2.99 -16.08 13.62
N PRO A 14 -3.88 -15.10 13.86
CA PRO A 14 -4.53 -14.32 12.80
C PRO A 14 -3.57 -13.34 12.08
N MET A 15 -2.34 -13.18 12.56
CA MET A 15 -1.39 -12.19 12.08
C MET A 15 -1.00 -12.41 10.61
N GLU A 16 -0.79 -13.66 10.20
CA GLU A 16 -0.43 -14.01 8.83
C GLU A 16 -1.51 -13.55 7.83
N ARG A 17 -2.78 -13.85 8.15
CA ARG A 17 -3.93 -13.37 7.37
C ARG A 17 -4.03 -11.85 7.35
N ARG A 18 -3.92 -11.21 8.52
CA ARG A 18 -3.99 -9.74 8.64
C ARG A 18 -2.92 -9.05 7.80
N MET A 19 -1.72 -9.61 7.67
CA MET A 19 -0.69 -9.06 6.81
C MET A 19 -1.09 -9.11 5.33
N ARG A 20 -1.66 -10.22 4.85
CA ARG A 20 -2.13 -10.33 3.46
C ARG A 20 -3.27 -9.34 3.17
N ASP A 21 -4.24 -9.25 4.07
CA ASP A 21 -5.36 -8.33 3.94
C ASP A 21 -4.86 -6.87 3.93
N ALA A 22 -3.92 -6.54 4.83
CA ALA A 22 -3.28 -5.22 4.90
C ALA A 22 -2.52 -4.86 3.61
N TRP A 23 -1.81 -5.82 3.02
CA TRP A 23 -1.07 -5.59 1.77
C TRP A 23 -2.00 -5.20 0.61
N GLY A 24 -3.19 -5.79 0.54
CA GLY A 24 -4.20 -5.46 -0.48
C GLY A 24 -4.68 -4.00 -0.43
N TRP A 25 -4.61 -3.33 0.72
CA TRP A 25 -4.94 -1.91 0.81
C TRP A 25 -3.97 -1.00 0.06
N GLY A 26 -2.78 -1.48 -0.30
CA GLY A 26 -1.84 -0.72 -1.14
C GLY A 26 -2.33 -0.45 -2.57
N ILE A 27 -3.39 -1.13 -3.01
CA ILE A 27 -4.00 -0.95 -4.33
C ILE A 27 -5.48 -0.54 -4.27
N ALA A 28 -6.15 -0.76 -3.14
CA ALA A 28 -7.55 -0.44 -2.97
C ALA A 28 -7.76 1.09 -2.93
N GLY A 29 -8.63 1.61 -3.81
CA GLY A 29 -8.91 3.04 -3.92
C GLY A 29 -7.82 3.85 -4.64
N GLY A 30 -6.86 3.16 -5.30
CA GLY A 30 -5.75 3.75 -6.02
C GLY A 30 -4.42 3.21 -5.51
N ALA A 31 -3.55 2.77 -6.43
CA ALA A 31 -2.22 2.29 -6.06
C ALA A 31 -1.41 3.38 -5.34
N ILE A 32 -0.56 2.97 -4.40
CA ILE A 32 0.32 3.86 -3.63
C ILE A 32 1.06 4.86 -4.54
N ASP A 33 1.50 4.44 -5.73
CA ASP A 33 2.24 5.33 -6.63
C ASP A 33 1.37 6.42 -7.26
N ILE A 34 0.10 6.15 -7.54
CA ILE A 34 -0.87 7.18 -7.97
C ILE A 34 -1.13 8.18 -6.85
N GLN A 35 -1.25 7.69 -5.61
CA GLN A 35 -1.43 8.57 -4.46
C GLN A 35 -0.21 9.48 -4.24
N LYS A 36 1.01 8.96 -4.38
CA LYS A 36 2.23 9.77 -4.35
C LYS A 36 2.24 10.84 -5.44
N ILE A 37 1.86 10.50 -6.67
CA ILE A 37 1.76 11.47 -7.78
C ILE A 37 0.74 12.56 -7.46
N ASN A 38 -0.42 12.20 -6.90
CA ASN A 38 -1.46 13.16 -6.52
C ASN A 38 -0.98 14.10 -5.41
N ILE A 39 -0.31 13.58 -4.38
CA ILE A 39 0.28 14.38 -3.30
C ILE A 39 1.34 15.33 -3.87
N ALA A 40 2.26 14.82 -4.68
CA ALA A 40 3.28 15.66 -5.33
C ALA A 40 2.65 16.76 -6.19
N ALA A 41 1.63 16.43 -6.99
CA ALA A 41 0.88 17.37 -7.82
C ALA A 41 0.25 18.50 -7.00
N ALA A 42 -0.35 18.16 -5.85
CA ALA A 42 -0.91 19.13 -4.91
C ALA A 42 0.17 20.03 -4.29
N MET A 43 1.34 19.46 -3.94
CA MET A 43 2.45 20.22 -3.38
C MET A 43 3.06 21.23 -4.36
N VAL A 44 3.14 20.88 -5.65
CA VAL A 44 3.75 21.76 -6.67
C VAL A 44 2.74 22.56 -7.51
N GLY A 45 1.44 22.41 -7.23
CA GLY A 45 0.37 23.09 -7.98
C GLY A 45 0.29 22.69 -9.46
N LYS A 46 0.74 21.49 -9.83
CA LYS A 46 0.81 21.02 -11.23
C LYS A 46 0.21 19.63 -11.38
N ARG A 47 -0.61 19.44 -12.43
CA ARG A 47 -1.11 18.11 -12.81
C ARG A 47 -0.11 17.39 -13.70
N PHE A 48 0.23 16.15 -13.35
CA PHE A 48 1.04 15.26 -14.19
C PHE A 48 0.14 14.47 -15.14
N ASN A 49 0.49 14.44 -16.43
CA ASN A 49 -0.26 13.67 -17.42
C ASN A 49 0.12 12.19 -17.34
N GLN A 50 -0.86 11.32 -17.07
CA GLN A 50 -0.69 9.86 -16.96
C GLN A 50 -0.78 9.13 -18.31
N ARG A 51 -1.03 9.86 -19.40
CA ARG A 51 -1.24 9.33 -20.76
C ARG A 51 -0.38 10.03 -21.81
N ALA A 52 0.67 10.74 -21.40
CA ALA A 52 1.64 11.27 -22.35
C ALA A 52 2.28 10.09 -23.10
N LYS A 53 2.26 10.15 -24.43
CA LYS A 53 2.90 9.16 -25.30
C LYS A 53 4.41 9.37 -25.30
#